data_AF-A0A7W3WRH2-F1
#
_entry.id   AF-A0A7W3WRH2-F1
#
_cell.length_a   1.000
_cell.length_b   1.000
_cell.length_c   1.000
_cell.angle_alpha   90.00
_cell.angle_beta   90.00
_cell.angle_gamma   90.00
#
_symmetry.space_group_name_H-M   'P 1'
#
loop_
_entity.id
_entity.type
_entity.pdbx_description
1 polymer ?
#
loop_
_entity_poly.entity_id
_entity_poly.type
_entity_poly.pdbx_seq_one_letter_code
_entity_poly.pdbx_strand_id
1 'polypeptide(L)' 'MATKERQDVEPPRPRRMCVYCQELTDRPVFVDAVEQGTGPGWAVYACPSCAHRFRPDFAARESERRR' A
#
# COMPACT_ATOMS: atom_id res chain seq x y z
N MET A 1 -15.72 40.09 5.98
CA MET A 1 -16.29 38.72 5.97
C MET A 1 -15.50 37.94 4.94
N ALA A 2 -14.60 37.05 5.36
CA ALA A 2 -13.78 36.25 4.44
C ALA A 2 -13.87 34.78 4.88
N THR A 3 -14.61 33.99 4.12
CA THR A 3 -14.76 32.54 4.28
C THR A 3 -13.43 31.88 3.92
N LYS A 4 -12.73 31.37 4.94
CA LYS A 4 -11.51 30.57 4.76
C LYS A 4 -11.91 29.22 4.18
N GLU A 5 -11.81 29.10 2.86
CA GLU A 5 -12.01 27.87 2.10
C GLU A 5 -11.18 26.74 2.73
N ARG A 6 -11.88 25.73 3.24
CA ARG A 6 -11.29 24.50 3.75
C ARG A 6 -10.78 23.73 2.54
N GLN A 7 -9.50 23.89 2.23
CA GLN A 7 -8.83 23.03 1.26
C GLN A 7 -8.80 21.62 1.84
N ASP A 8 -9.61 20.74 1.23
CA ASP A 8 -9.54 19.29 1.35
C ASP A 8 -8.23 18.83 0.72
N VAL A 9 -7.12 19.04 1.42
CA VAL A 9 -5.84 18.42 1.04
C VAL A 9 -5.93 16.98 1.51
N GLU A 10 -6.38 16.08 0.63
CA GLU A 10 -6.31 14.64 0.88
C GLU A 10 -4.87 14.32 1.34
N PRO A 11 -4.68 13.72 2.54
CA PRO A 11 -3.35 13.48 3.06
C PRO A 11 -2.54 12.69 2.04
N PRO A 12 -1.24 13.01 1.88
CA PRO A 12 -0.41 12.36 0.88
C PRO A 12 -0.48 10.85 1.10
N ARG A 13 -0.92 10.11 0.08
CA ARG A 13 -1.02 8.66 0.14
C ARG A 13 0.32 8.09 0.62
N PRO A 14 0.33 7.23 1.66
CA PRO A 14 1.57 6.73 2.23
C PRO A 14 2.33 5.94 1.17
N ARG A 15 3.42 6.53 0.67
CA ARG A 15 4.29 5.85 -0.28
C ARG A 15 5.11 4.82 0.48
N ARG A 16 5.09 3.56 0.03
CA ARG A 16 5.97 2.51 0.56
C ARG A 16 6.79 1.92 -0.56
N MET A 17 7.97 1.42 -0.22
CA MET A 17 8.80 0.68 -1.16
C MET A 17 8.22 -0.73 -1.34
N CYS A 18 8.13 -1.19 -2.58
CA CYS A 18 7.76 -2.56 -2.90
C CYS A 18 8.91 -3.50 -2.52
N VAL A 19 8.64 -4.56 -1.75
CA VAL A 19 9.66 -5.55 -1.39
C VAL A 19 10.22 -6.33 -2.60
N TYR A 20 9.45 -6.41 -3.69
CA TYR A 20 9.84 -7.20 -4.87
C TYR A 20 10.65 -6.38 -5.89
N CYS A 21 10.08 -5.30 -6.42
CA CYS A 21 10.76 -4.46 -7.42
C CYS A 21 11.53 -3.27 -6.84
N GLN A 22 11.44 -3.03 -5.53
CA GLN A 22 12.11 -1.92 -4.82
C GLN A 22 11.68 -0.52 -5.28
N GLU A 23 10.61 -0.39 -6.06
CA GLU A 23 10.04 0.90 -6.45
C GLU A 23 9.13 1.47 -5.36
N LEU A 24 9.12 2.80 -5.22
CA LEU A 24 8.17 3.50 -4.37
C LEU A 24 6.78 3.49 -5.02
N THR A 25 5.78 2.99 -4.29
CA THR A 25 4.39 2.94 -4.72
C THR A 25 3.50 3.77 -3.80
N ASP A 26 2.57 4.52 -4.38
CA ASP A 26 1.49 5.24 -3.70
C ASP A 26 0.27 4.35 -3.36
N ARG A 27 0.28 3.09 -3.81
CA ARG A 27 -0.76 2.09 -3.51
C ARG A 27 -0.12 0.83 -2.93
N PRO A 28 0.48 0.91 -1.72
CA PRO A 28 1.13 -0.24 -1.12
C PRO A 28 0.11 -1.28 -0.67
N VAL A 29 0.40 -2.54 -0.99
CA VAL A 29 -0.41 -3.70 -0.63
C VAL A 29 0.33 -4.46 0.46
N PHE A 30 -0.31 -4.67 1.60
CA PHE A 30 0.24 -5.53 2.64
C PHE A 30 0.26 -6.97 2.14
N VAL A 31 1.45 -7.57 2.12
CA VAL A 31 1.64 -8.94 1.65
C VAL A 31 2.00 -9.89 2.78
N ASP A 32 2.76 -9.42 3.77
CA ASP A 32 3.21 -10.23 4.89
C ASP A 32 3.65 -9.37 6.07
N ALA A 33 3.81 -9.96 7.25
CA ALA A 33 4.48 -9.36 8.40
C ALA A 33 5.64 -10.25 8.83
N VAL A 34 6.83 -9.67 8.93
CA VAL A 34 8.00 -10.39 9.46
C VAL A 34 7.92 -10.33 10.98
N GLU A 35 7.62 -11.48 11.60
CA GLU A 35 7.79 -11.65 13.04
C GLU A 35 9.29 -11.78 13.35
N GLN A 36 9.78 -10.98 14.29
CA GLN A 36 11.13 -11.17 14.84
C GLN A 36 11.03 -11.84 16.20
N GLY A 37 11.85 -12.87 16.43
CA GLY A 37 11.84 -13.65 17.67
C GLY A 37 12.06 -12.82 18.94
N THR A 38 12.64 -11.61 18.82
CA THR A 38 12.72 -10.62 19.88
C THR A 38 12.57 -9.22 19.27
N GLY A 39 11.46 -8.54 19.55
CA GLY A 39 11.19 -7.16 19.11
C GLY A 39 9.95 -7.02 18.22
N PRO A 40 9.50 -5.78 17.95
CA PRO A 40 8.36 -5.55 17.08
C PRO A 40 8.69 -5.97 15.64
N GLY A 41 7.89 -6.88 15.09
CA GLY A 41 7.95 -7.23 13.69
C GLY A 41 7.67 -6.03 12.77
N TRP A 42 7.90 -6.20 11.47
CA TRP A 42 7.64 -5.16 10.49
C TRP A 42 6.76 -5.65 9.34
N ALA A 43 5.88 -4.76 8.88
CA ALA A 43 4.95 -5.04 7.80
C ALA A 43 5.65 -4.92 6.43
N VAL A 44 5.49 -5.93 5.61
CA VAL A 44 6.02 -6.02 4.25
C VAL A 44 4.94 -5.61 3.27
N TYR A 45 5.30 -4.69 2.37
CA TYR A 45 4.41 -4.17 1.34
C TYR A 45 4.94 -4.48 -0.07
N ALA A 46 4.03 -4.70 -1.00
CA ALA A 46 4.32 -4.81 -2.43
C ALA A 46 3.48 -3.79 -3.23
N CYS A 47 3.93 -3.43 -4.42
CA CYS A 47 3.09 -2.69 -5.36
C CYS A 47 1.99 -3.61 -5.91
N PRO A 48 0.86 -3.06 -6.42
CA PRO A 48 -0.26 -3.87 -6.91
C PRO A 48 0.15 -4.85 -8.01
N SER A 49 1.05 -4.40 -8.89
CA SER A 49 1.63 -5.21 -9.96
C SER A 49 2.43 -6.40 -9.46
N CYS A 50 3.03 -6.35 -8.26
CA CYS A 50 3.81 -7.47 -7.69
C CYS A 50 3.04 -8.21 -6.59
N ALA A 51 2.00 -7.61 -6.01
CA ALA A 51 1.22 -8.18 -4.92
C ALA A 51 0.62 -9.53 -5.28
N HIS A 52 0.21 -9.74 -6.54
CA HIS A 52 -0.33 -11.02 -7.03
C HIS A 52 0.62 -12.20 -6.83
N ARG A 53 1.94 -11.95 -6.78
CA ARG A 53 2.98 -12.97 -6.56
C ARG A 53 2.91 -13.57 -5.15
N PHE A 54 2.49 -12.77 -4.16
CA PHE A 54 2.41 -13.13 -2.75
C PHE A 54 0.97 -13.41 -2.31
N ARG A 55 0.01 -12.71 -2.92
CA ARG A 55 -1.43 -12.76 -2.64
C ARG A 55 -2.18 -12.94 -3.96
N PRO A 56 -2.36 -14.17 -4.45
CA PRO A 56 -3.06 -14.42 -5.72
C PRO A 56 -4.51 -13.89 -5.68
N ASP A 57 -5.12 -13.82 -4.50
CA ASP A 57 -6.44 -13.21 -4.25
C ASP A 57 -6.46 -11.68 -4.45
N PHE A 58 -5.32 -11.00 -4.32
CA PHE A 58 -5.26 -9.55 -4.50
C PHE A 58 -5.48 -9.13 -5.96
N ALA A 59 -4.97 -9.90 -6.92
CA ALA A 59 -5.17 -9.64 -8.35
C ALA A 59 -6.65 -9.73 -8.75
N ALA A 60 -7.37 -10.70 -8.17
CA ALA A 60 -8.81 -10.84 -8.38
C ALA A 60 -9.56 -9.59 -7.88
N ARG A 61 -9.29 -9.16 -6.65
CA ARG A 61 -9.97 -7.99 -6.05
C ARG A 61 -9.62 -6.66 -6.72
N GLU A 62 -8.40 -6.49 -7.21
CA GLU A 62 -8.03 -5.29 -7.97
C GLU A 62 -8.75 -5.24 -9.33
N SER A 63 -8.97 -6.41 -9.95
CA SER A 63 -9.74 -6.51 -11.20
C SER A 63 -11.22 -6.17 -11.00
N GLU A 64 -11.81 -6.59 -9.88
CA GLU A 64 -13.20 -6.26 -9.53
C GLU A 64 -13.40 -4.77 -9.24
N ARG A 65 -12.45 -4.12 -8.55
CA ARG A 65 -12.51 -2.67 -8.27
C ARG A 65 -12.42 -1.82 -9.55
N ARG A 66 -11.81 -2.34 -10.61
CA ARG A 66 -11.69 -1.66 -11.92
C ARG A 66 -12.87 -1.93 -12.85
N ARG A 67 -13.82 -2.77 -12.45
CA ARG A 67 -15.01 -3.15 -13.22
C ARG A 67 -16.20 -2.28 -12.84
#